data_AF-A0A970CD44-F1
#
_entry.id   AF-A0A970CD44-F1
#
_cell.length_a   1.000
_cell.length_b   1.000
_cell.length_c   1.000
_cell.angle_alpha   90.00
_cell.angle_beta   90.00
_cell.angle_gamma   90.00
#
_symmetry.space_group_name_H-M   'P 1'
#
loop_
_entity.id
_entity.type
_entity.pdbx_description
1 polymer ?
#
loop_
_entity_poly.entity_id
_entity_poly.type
_entity_poly.pdbx_seq_one_letter_code
_entity_poly.pdbx_strand_id
1 'polypeptide(L)' 'MPFKPATLQIPRTLLFGAASDFFFLQNRSYPRKAALDWVGNRYQLTSGERELLRRGVF' A
#
# COMPACT_ATOMS: atom_id res chain seq x y z
N MET A 1 7.89 21.47 10.32
CA MET A 1 7.22 20.51 9.41
C MET A 1 8.09 19.27 9.35
N PRO A 2 7.72 18.11 9.94
CA PRO A 2 8.65 16.98 9.95
C PRO A 2 8.53 16.20 8.64
N PHE A 3 9.52 16.37 7.77
CA PHE A 3 9.88 15.38 6.77
C PHE A 3 10.37 14.15 7.52
N LYS A 4 9.58 13.07 7.52
CA LYS A 4 9.99 11.78 8.08
C LYS A 4 10.96 11.16 7.07
N PRO A 5 12.27 11.02 7.40
CA PRO A 5 13.22 10.39 6.50
C PRO A 5 12.82 8.93 6.29
N ALA A 6 13.04 8.44 5.07
CA ALA A 6 12.64 7.14 4.55
C ALA A 6 13.30 5.94 5.26
N THR A 7 12.93 5.69 6.51
CA THR A 7 13.18 4.42 7.18
C THR A 7 11.92 3.58 7.06
N LEU A 8 11.97 2.63 6.13
CA LEU A 8 10.98 1.59 5.87
C LEU A 8 10.60 0.87 7.18
N GLN A 9 9.56 1.34 7.88
CA GLN A 9 9.08 0.74 9.13
C GLN A 9 7.55 0.57 9.10
N ILE A 10 6.99 0.18 7.96
CA ILE A 10 5.71 -0.52 8.03
C ILE A 10 6.02 -1.90 8.63
N PRO A 11 5.40 -2.28 9.76
CA PRO A 11 5.52 -3.64 10.25
C PRO A 11 5.03 -4.59 9.16
N ARG A 12 5.80 -5.64 8.84
CA ARG A 12 5.50 -6.57 7.72
C ARG A 12 4.04 -7.05 7.73
N THR A 13 3.45 -7.21 8.91
CA THR A 13 2.03 -7.54 9.11
C THR A 13 1.06 -6.57 8.45
N LEU A 14 1.30 -5.26 8.53
CA LEU A 14 0.48 -4.23 7.85
C LEU A 14 0.70 -4.22 6.34
N LEU A 15 1.92 -4.51 5.87
CA LEU A 15 2.22 -4.62 4.44
C LEU A 15 1.48 -5.82 3.81
N PHE A 16 1.49 -6.97 4.49
CA PHE A 16 0.73 -8.15 4.09
C PHE A 16 -0.79 -7.89 4.12
N GLY A 17 -1.30 -7.18 5.13
CA GLY A 17 -2.70 -6.77 5.20
C GLY A 17 -3.08 -5.90 4.00
N ALA A 18 -2.30 -4.86 3.73
CA ALA A 18 -2.48 -3.97 2.59
C ALA A 18 -2.40 -4.71 1.24
N ALA A 19 -1.47 -5.65 1.08
CA ALA A 19 -1.35 -6.48 -0.10
C ALA A 19 -2.56 -7.41 -0.28
N SER A 20 -3.05 -8.02 0.80
CA SER A 20 -4.23 -8.89 0.78
C SER A 20 -5.50 -8.11 0.40
N ASP A 21 -5.74 -6.95 1.01
CA ASP A 21 -6.85 -6.06 0.66
C ASP A 21 -6.75 -5.56 -0.79
N PHE A 22 -5.54 -5.22 -1.25
CA PHE A 22 -5.31 -4.83 -2.63
C PHE A 22 -5.61 -5.98 -3.61
N PHE A 23 -5.19 -7.20 -3.29
CA PHE A 23 -5.45 -8.38 -4.11
C PHE A 23 -6.94 -8.72 -4.15
N PHE A 24 -7.62 -8.59 -3.02
CA PHE A 24 -9.07 -8.77 -2.91
C PHE A 24 -9.84 -7.78 -3.80
N LEU A 25 -9.42 -6.51 -3.84
CA LEU A 25 -9.98 -5.51 -4.73
C LEU A 25 -9.67 -5.82 -6.21
N GLN A 26 -8.44 -6.20 -6.54
CA GLN A 26 -8.09 -6.58 -7.91
C GLN A 26 -8.89 -7.79 -8.40
N ASN A 27 -9.13 -8.79 -7.54
CA ASN A 27 -9.92 -9.97 -7.89
C ASN A 27 -11.40 -9.65 -8.18
N ARG A 28 -11.88 -8.51 -7.69
CA ARG A 28 -13.23 -7.97 -7.99
C ARG A 28 -13.27 -7.08 -9.23
N SER A 29 -12.23 -7.10 -10.07
CA SER A 29 -12.05 -6.19 -11.21
C SER A 29 -12.08 -4.71 -10.82
N TYR A 30 -11.69 -4.39 -9.58
CA TYR A 30 -11.60 -2.99 -9.15
C TYR A 30 -10.44 -2.30 -9.86
N PRO A 31 -10.58 -1.02 -10.27
CA PRO A 31 -9.51 -0.33 -10.96
C PRO A 31 -8.25 -0.26 -10.09
N ARG A 32 -7.12 -0.72 -10.62
CA ARG A 32 -5.85 -0.83 -9.88
C ARG A 32 -5.43 0.47 -9.21
N LYS A 33 -5.67 1.61 -9.88
CA LYS A 33 -5.37 2.95 -9.35
C LYS A 33 -6.26 3.33 -8.17
N ALA A 34 -7.56 3.02 -8.24
CA ALA A 34 -8.51 3.26 -7.15
C ALA A 34 -8.24 2.33 -5.95
N ALA A 35 -7.90 1.07 -6.21
CA ALA A 35 -7.53 0.13 -5.16
C ALA A 35 -6.23 0.54 -4.43
N LEU A 36 -5.21 1.01 -5.17
CA LEU A 36 -3.98 1.57 -4.58
C LEU A 36 -4.25 2.81 -3.75
N ASP A 37 -5.11 3.71 -4.21
CA ASP A 37 -5.47 4.91 -3.45
C ASP A 37 -6.23 4.55 -2.18
N TRP A 38 -7.20 3.62 -2.27
CA TRP A 38 -7.97 3.18 -1.12
C TRP A 38 -7.11 2.48 -0.06
N VAL A 39 -6.29 1.51 -0.45
CA VAL A 39 -5.35 0.82 0.45
C VAL A 39 -4.30 1.81 0.97
N GLY A 40 -3.82 2.72 0.12
CA GLY A 40 -2.88 3.77 0.49
C GLY A 40 -3.43 4.75 1.53
N ASN A 41 -4.71 5.07 1.46
CA ASN A 41 -5.39 5.91 2.45
C ASN A 41 -5.71 5.13 3.74
N ARG A 42 -6.20 3.89 3.62
CA ARG A 42 -6.58 3.03 4.75
C ARG A 42 -5.39 2.68 5.65
N TYR A 43 -4.23 2.41 5.06
CA TYR A 43 -3.00 2.06 5.79
C TYR A 43 -2.04 3.25 5.95
N GLN A 44 -2.48 4.46 5.57
CA GLN A 44 -1.67 5.69 5.59
C GLN A 44 -0.28 5.50 4.94
N LEU A 45 -0.23 4.74 3.84
CA LEU A 45 1.00 4.45 3.12
C LEU A 45 1.55 5.72 2.49
N THR A 46 2.86 5.93 2.66
CA THR A 46 3.61 6.97 1.97
C THR A 46 3.73 6.64 0.47
N SER A 47 4.10 7.63 -0.33
CA SER A 47 4.28 7.45 -1.77
C SER A 47 5.26 6.33 -2.13
N GLY A 48 6.31 6.12 -1.33
CA GLY A 48 7.28 5.03 -1.55
C GLY A 48 6.69 3.65 -1.28
N GLU A 49 5.86 3.53 -0.25
CA GLU A 49 5.23 2.27 0.14
C GLU A 49 4.11 1.86 -0.82
N ARG A 50 3.37 2.85 -1.35
CA ARG A 50 2.44 2.64 -2.46
C ARG A 50 3.15 2.15 -3.72
N GLU A 51 4.34 2.66 -4.01
CA GLU A 51 5.14 2.20 -5.15
C GLU A 51 5.63 0.75 -4.96
N LEU A 52 6.04 0.36 -3.75
CA LEU A 52 6.38 -1.03 -3.42
C LEU A 52 5.18 -1.97 -3.64
N LEU A 53 4.01 -1.58 -3.15
CA LEU A 53 2.76 -2.33 -3.31
C LEU A 53 2.33 -2.43 -4.78
N ARG A 54 2.49 -1.33 -5.53
CA ARG A 54 2.24 -1.29 -6.98
C ARG A 54 3.17 -2.24 -7.74
N ARG A 55 4.44 -2.31 -7.34
CA ARG A 55 5.46 -3.18 -7.93
C ARG A 55 5.32 -4.65 -7.52
N GLY A 56 4.54 -4.95 -6.49
CA GLY A 56 4.40 -6.32 -6.01
C GLY A 56 5.58 -6.79 -5.15
N VAL A 57 6.36 -5.86 -4.60
CA VAL A 57 7.56 -6.14 -3.80
C VAL A 57 7.18 -5.96 -2.33
N PHE A 58 6.99 -7.08 -1.62
CA PHE A 58 6.59 -7.13 -0.21
C PHE A 58 7.26 -8.31 0.52
#